data_AF-A0A925W3R2-F1
#
_entry.id   AF-A0A925W3R2-F1
#
_cell.length_a   1.000
_cell.length_b   1.000
_cell.length_c   1.000
_cell.angle_alpha   90.00
_cell.angle_beta   90.00
_cell.angle_gamma   90.00
#
_symmetry.space_group_name_H-M   'P 1'
#
loop_
_entity.id
_entity.type
_entity.pdbx_description
1 polymer ?
#
loop_
_entity_poly.entity_id
_entity_poly.type
_entity_poly.pdbx_seq_one_letter_code
_entity_poly.pdbx_strand_id
1 'polypeptide(L)'
;IWFAPYNPIIGASGAVFGVQLAFAMHWPRDQIMIWGIIPVEARWLIVGTTLLSLYGGFGGGGGGVAHFAHLGGYVGAYAYLKWIERRAPVKQWQKKVSGPKPSTVPVGDYKRLDINKVHEANRDEVNRILDKINASGLNSLTSQERTFLQHFVPRDETPLTS
;
A
#
# COMPACT_ATOMS: atom_id res chain seq x y z
N ILE A 1 -39.21 29.55 5.33
CA ILE A 1 -38.69 28.24 5.80
C ILE A 1 -37.32 28.52 6.43
N TRP A 2 -37.22 28.51 7.76
CA TRP A 2 -35.99 28.75 8.52
C TRP A 2 -35.65 27.45 9.26
N PHE A 3 -34.77 26.63 8.70
CA PHE A 3 -34.20 25.48 9.40
C PHE A 3 -32.69 25.64 9.44
N ALA A 4 -32.17 26.04 10.60
CA ALA A 4 -31.04 25.38 11.24
C ALA A 4 -30.79 26.06 12.60
N PRO A 5 -30.95 25.37 13.74
CA PRO A 5 -30.35 25.84 14.97
C PRO A 5 -28.84 25.95 14.74
N TYR A 6 -28.28 27.11 15.06
CA TYR A 6 -26.84 27.41 15.04
C TYR A 6 -26.14 26.65 16.17
N ASN A 7 -26.29 25.33 16.21
CA ASN A 7 -25.52 24.47 17.07
C ASN A 7 -24.24 24.15 16.30
N PRO A 8 -23.09 24.77 16.63
CA PRO A 8 -21.83 24.37 16.02
C PRO A 8 -21.69 22.87 16.22
N ILE A 9 -21.33 22.14 15.15
CA ILE A 9 -20.99 20.73 15.25
C ILE A 9 -19.67 20.64 16.03
N ILE A 10 -19.78 20.59 17.36
CA ILE A 10 -18.67 20.40 18.27
C ILE A 10 -18.10 19.01 17.96
N GLY A 11 -16.95 18.95 17.28
CA GLY A 11 -16.25 17.70 16.97
C GLY A 11 -15.88 17.46 15.51
N ALA A 12 -16.44 18.22 14.55
CA ALA A 12 -16.03 18.11 13.15
C ALA A 12 -14.53 18.45 12.95
N SER A 13 -14.02 19.42 13.70
CA SER A 13 -12.60 19.78 13.70
C SER A 13 -11.69 18.63 14.14
N GLY A 14 -12.12 17.80 15.09
CA GLY A 14 -11.37 16.63 15.56
C GLY A 14 -11.19 15.57 14.47
N ALA A 15 -12.24 15.31 13.67
CA ALA A 15 -12.14 14.39 12.53
C ALA A 15 -11.17 14.91 11.46
N VAL A 16 -11.21 16.22 11.17
CA VAL A 16 -10.30 16.87 10.21
C VAL A 16 -8.85 16.79 10.67
N PHE A 17 -8.57 16.95 11.97
CA PHE A 17 -7.23 16.74 12.53
C PHE A 17 -6.80 15.27 12.47
N GLY A 18 -7.72 14.33 12.65
CA GLY A 18 -7.41 12.91 12.52
C GLY A 18 -7.01 12.51 11.09
N VAL A 19 -7.70 13.05 10.08
CA VAL A 19 -7.34 12.84 8.66
C VAL A 19 -5.98 13.46 8.34
N GLN A 20 -5.72 14.68 8.81
CA GLN A 20 -4.42 15.33 8.63
C GLN A 20 -3.30 14.50 9.27
N LEU A 21 -3.48 14.06 10.51
CA LEU A 21 -2.48 13.24 11.19
C LEU A 21 -2.23 11.92 10.44
N ALA A 22 -3.28 11.24 9.98
CA ALA A 22 -3.16 10.03 9.17
C ALA A 22 -2.32 10.27 7.91
N PHE A 23 -2.59 11.36 7.20
CA PHE A 23 -1.86 11.75 6.00
C PHE A 23 -0.37 12.03 6.30
N ALA A 24 -0.08 12.81 7.34
CA ALA A 24 1.29 13.13 7.75
C ALA A 24 2.11 11.88 8.11
N MET A 25 1.48 10.85 8.69
CA MET A 25 2.17 9.62 9.08
C MET A 25 2.47 8.70 7.89
N HIS A 26 1.56 8.62 6.90
CA HIS A 26 1.71 7.72 5.75
C HIS A 26 2.52 8.34 4.61
N TRP A 27 2.40 9.66 4.40
CA TRP A 27 3.06 10.39 3.32
C TRP A 27 3.79 11.65 3.82
N PRO A 28 4.76 11.52 4.76
CA PRO A 28 5.40 12.68 5.38
C PRO A 28 6.22 13.56 4.42
N ARG A 29 6.69 12.99 3.31
CA ARG A 29 7.56 13.65 2.31
C ARG A 29 6.80 14.11 1.05
N ASP A 30 5.50 13.84 0.96
CA ASP A 30 4.71 14.31 -0.18
C ASP A 30 4.64 15.83 -0.16
N GLN A 31 4.84 16.44 -1.32
CA GLN A 31 4.84 17.89 -1.47
C GLN A 31 3.42 18.39 -1.69
N ILE A 32 2.94 19.19 -0.75
CA ILE A 32 1.70 19.94 -0.86
C ILE A 32 2.05 21.34 -1.38
N MET A 33 1.44 21.75 -2.49
CA MET A 33 1.62 23.09 -3.01
C MET A 33 0.71 24.07 -2.26
N ILE A 34 1.31 24.93 -1.44
CA ILE A 34 0.59 26.06 -0.83
C ILE A 34 0.30 27.07 -1.93
N TRP A 35 -0.99 27.33 -2.15
CA TRP A 35 -1.51 28.25 -3.18
C TRP A 35 -1.00 27.97 -4.60
N GLY A 36 -0.58 26.72 -4.87
CA GLY A 36 -0.04 26.33 -6.18
C GLY A 36 1.38 26.84 -6.47
N ILE A 37 2.08 27.44 -5.51
CA ILE A 37 3.38 28.08 -5.75
C ILE A 37 4.49 27.47 -4.87
N ILE A 38 4.22 27.29 -3.57
CA ILE A 38 5.25 26.89 -2.61
C ILE A 38 5.09 25.41 -2.27
N PRO A 39 5.98 24.52 -2.73
CA PRO A 39 5.95 23.12 -2.32
C PRO A 39 6.44 23.00 -0.87
N VAL A 40 5.60 22.46 0.01
CA VAL A 40 5.94 22.17 1.40
C VAL A 40 5.65 20.71 1.68
N GLU A 41 6.58 20.02 2.36
CA GLU A 41 6.34 18.63 2.75
C GLU A 41 5.15 18.56 3.73
N ALA A 42 4.29 17.58 3.53
CA ALA A 42 3.08 17.37 4.32
C ALA A 42 3.31 17.41 5.84
N ARG A 43 4.42 16.81 6.30
CA ARG A 43 4.77 16.79 7.73
C ARG A 43 4.91 18.19 8.33
N TRP A 44 5.57 19.10 7.62
CA TRP A 44 5.85 20.46 8.12
C TRP A 44 4.61 21.32 8.09
N LEU A 45 3.81 21.18 7.02
CA LEU A 45 2.55 21.87 6.89
C LEU A 45 1.60 21.51 8.03
N ILE A 46 1.44 20.20 8.29
CA ILE A 46 0.49 19.70 9.29
C ILE A 46 0.97 20.00 10.71
N VAL A 47 2.26 19.84 11.01
CA VAL A 47 2.81 20.23 12.33
C VAL A 47 2.68 21.74 12.54
N GLY A 48 2.99 22.55 11.53
CA GLY A 48 2.90 24.01 11.60
C GLY A 48 1.46 24.50 11.81
N THR A 49 0.50 24.00 11.05
CA THR A 49 -0.92 24.36 11.19
C THR A 49 -1.49 23.89 12.53
N THR A 50 -1.04 22.72 13.02
CA THR A 50 -1.39 22.22 14.36
C THR A 50 -0.92 23.18 15.45
N LEU A 51 0.38 23.52 15.44
CA LEU A 51 0.97 24.41 16.44
C LEU A 51 0.35 25.80 16.38
N LEU A 52 0.12 26.33 15.17
CA LEU A 52 -0.53 27.63 14.99
C LEU A 52 -1.98 27.61 15.46
N SER A 53 -2.72 26.52 15.22
CA SER A 53 -4.10 26.37 15.72
C SER A 53 -4.15 26.30 17.24
N LEU A 54 -3.18 25.62 17.87
CA LEU A 54 -3.06 25.58 19.33
C LEU A 54 -2.66 26.94 19.90
N TYR A 55 -1.70 27.63 19.26
CA TYR A 55 -1.19 28.94 19.68
C TYR A 55 -2.21 30.07 19.48
N GLY A 56 -2.87 30.15 18.33
CA GLY A 56 -3.90 31.15 18.03
C GLY A 56 -5.12 31.06 18.94
N GLY A 57 -5.40 29.89 19.49
CA GLY A 57 -6.42 29.72 20.53
C GLY A 57 -6.10 30.46 21.84
N PHE A 58 -4.83 30.77 22.14
CA PHE A 58 -4.46 31.52 23.36
C PHE A 58 -4.82 33.02 23.29
N GLY A 59 -5.03 33.58 22.09
CA GLY A 59 -5.18 35.02 21.89
C GLY A 59 -6.60 35.57 21.77
N GLY A 60 -7.64 34.72 21.69
CA GLY A 60 -9.00 35.16 21.37
C GLY A 60 -10.10 34.53 22.24
N GLY A 61 -10.63 35.30 23.20
CA GLY A 61 -12.02 35.34 23.72
C GLY A 61 -12.86 34.09 24.01
N GLY A 62 -12.39 32.85 23.85
CA GLY A 62 -13.18 31.63 24.02
C GLY A 62 -12.36 30.51 24.68
N GLY A 63 -12.15 30.65 25.99
CA GLY A 63 -11.15 29.93 26.78
C GLY A 63 -11.32 28.41 26.91
N GLY A 64 -10.17 27.73 26.95
CA GLY A 64 -9.95 26.38 27.51
C GLY A 64 -10.53 25.22 26.70
N VAL A 65 -11.86 25.19 26.51
CA VAL A 65 -12.58 24.03 25.95
C VAL A 65 -12.21 23.76 24.49
N ALA A 66 -11.98 24.82 23.69
CA ALA A 66 -11.56 24.67 22.29
C ALA A 66 -10.18 24.02 22.16
N HIS A 67 -9.25 24.33 23.08
CA HIS A 67 -7.90 23.76 23.10
C HIS A 67 -7.90 22.27 23.39
N PHE A 68 -8.65 21.85 24.42
CA PHE A 68 -8.74 20.44 24.78
C PHE A 68 -9.48 19.62 23.72
N ALA A 69 -10.45 20.20 23.01
CA ALA A 69 -11.12 19.55 21.89
C ALA A 69 -10.16 19.30 20.71
N HIS A 70 -9.31 20.27 20.37
CA HIS A 70 -8.32 20.12 19.29
C HIS A 70 -7.23 19.11 19.67
N LEU A 71 -6.68 19.22 20.89
CA LEU A 71 -5.70 18.27 21.42
C LEU A 71 -6.30 16.85 21.51
N GLY A 72 -7.54 16.73 21.98
CA GLY A 72 -8.28 15.48 22.07
C GLY A 72 -8.51 14.84 20.71
N GLY A 73 -8.70 15.63 19.65
CA GLY A 73 -8.76 15.16 18.27
C GLY A 73 -7.45 14.49 17.82
N TYR A 74 -6.31 15.11 18.08
CA TYR A 74 -4.99 14.55 17.75
C TYR A 74 -4.67 13.28 18.56
N VAL A 75 -4.91 13.31 19.87
CA VAL A 75 -4.67 12.16 20.75
C VAL A 75 -5.61 11.01 20.40
N GLY A 76 -6.89 11.30 20.17
CA GLY A 76 -7.90 10.33 19.76
C GLY A 76 -7.57 9.71 18.40
N ALA A 77 -7.15 10.51 17.43
CA ALA A 77 -6.71 10.02 16.13
C ALA A 77 -5.46 9.14 16.23
N TYR A 78 -4.44 9.56 16.98
CA TYR A 78 -3.24 8.76 17.19
C TYR A 78 -3.57 7.42 17.86
N ALA A 79 -4.40 7.43 18.90
CA ALA A 79 -4.84 6.21 19.58
C ALA A 79 -5.65 5.29 18.65
N TYR A 80 -6.55 5.85 17.84
CA TYR A 80 -7.37 5.11 16.88
C TYR A 80 -6.51 4.49 15.78
N LEU A 81 -5.60 5.24 15.17
CA LEU A 81 -4.68 4.71 14.17
C LEU A 81 -3.80 3.61 14.74
N LYS A 82 -3.24 3.79 15.94
CA LYS A 82 -2.44 2.77 16.60
C LYS A 82 -3.24 1.52 16.97
N TRP A 83 -4.52 1.69 17.32
CA TRP A 83 -5.44 0.58 17.58
C TRP A 83 -5.80 -0.18 16.31
N ILE A 84 -6.07 0.54 15.21
CA ILE A 84 -6.27 -0.04 13.89
C ILE A 84 -5.00 -0.71 13.41
N GLU A 85 -3.80 -0.15 13.51
CA GLU A 85 -2.58 -0.85 13.08
C GLU A 85 -2.34 -2.16 13.83
N ARG A 86 -2.73 -2.21 15.11
CA ARG A 86 -2.65 -3.42 15.94
C ARG A 86 -3.72 -4.47 15.58
N ARG A 87 -4.87 -4.06 15.04
CA ARG A 87 -6.02 -4.95 14.73
C ARG A 87 -6.23 -5.22 13.25
N ALA A 88 -5.89 -4.26 12.41
CA ALA A 88 -5.83 -4.37 10.98
C ALA A 88 -4.71 -5.34 10.69
N PRO A 89 -5.01 -6.46 10.04
CA PRO A 89 -3.97 -7.37 9.63
C PRO A 89 -3.31 -6.76 8.39
N VAL A 90 -2.54 -5.67 8.56
CA VAL A 90 -1.75 -5.04 7.50
C VAL A 90 -0.83 -6.08 6.87
N LYS A 91 -0.37 -7.07 7.65
CA LYS A 91 0.31 -8.27 7.15
C LYS A 91 -0.56 -9.17 6.26
N GLN A 92 -1.86 -9.32 6.53
CA GLN A 92 -2.75 -10.10 5.65
C GLN A 92 -3.13 -9.33 4.39
N TRP A 93 -3.30 -8.00 4.48
CA TRP A 93 -3.52 -7.15 3.31
C TRP A 93 -2.28 -7.12 2.41
N GLN A 94 -1.08 -6.92 2.96
CA GLN A 94 0.16 -7.07 2.20
C GLN A 94 0.29 -8.47 1.56
N LYS A 95 -0.09 -9.55 2.24
CA LYS A 95 -0.12 -10.91 1.65
C LYS A 95 -1.14 -11.09 0.53
N LYS A 96 -2.23 -10.31 0.51
CA LYS A 96 -3.25 -10.33 -0.56
C LYS A 96 -2.88 -9.46 -1.75
N VAL A 97 -2.17 -8.35 -1.52
CA VAL A 97 -1.80 -7.37 -2.56
C VAL A 97 -0.42 -7.68 -3.16
N SER A 98 0.49 -8.26 -2.37
CA SER A 98 1.67 -8.94 -2.93
C SER A 98 1.14 -10.19 -3.61
N GLY A 99 1.09 -10.20 -4.93
CA GLY A 99 0.65 -11.37 -5.70
C GLY A 99 1.42 -12.65 -5.36
N PRO A 100 1.14 -13.78 -6.04
CA PRO A 100 1.81 -15.04 -5.79
C PRO A 100 3.32 -14.84 -5.64
N LYS A 101 3.89 -15.26 -4.51
CA LYS A 101 5.33 -15.13 -4.25
C LYS A 101 6.09 -15.69 -5.46
N PRO A 102 7.09 -14.98 -6.03
CA PRO A 102 7.87 -15.50 -7.13
C PRO A 102 8.38 -16.89 -6.76
N SER A 103 8.03 -17.88 -7.58
CA SER A 103 8.45 -19.25 -7.30
C SER A 103 9.97 -19.33 -7.31
N THR A 104 10.55 -20.20 -6.48
CA THR A 104 11.99 -20.48 -6.45
C THR A 104 12.36 -21.75 -7.23
N VAL A 105 11.38 -22.44 -7.80
CA VAL A 105 11.62 -23.63 -8.64
C VAL A 105 12.47 -23.20 -9.84
N PRO A 106 13.64 -23.81 -10.06
CA PRO A 106 14.45 -23.55 -11.23
C PRO A 106 13.69 -23.99 -12.49
N VAL A 107 13.49 -23.07 -13.41
CA VAL A 107 13.10 -23.41 -14.78
C VAL A 107 14.41 -23.52 -15.55
N GLY A 108 14.71 -24.70 -16.09
CA GLY A 108 15.88 -24.89 -16.95
C GLY A 108 15.76 -24.11 -18.26
N ASP A 109 16.54 -24.46 -19.27
CA ASP A 109 16.52 -23.76 -20.56
C ASP A 109 15.26 -24.03 -21.41
N TYR A 110 14.16 -23.37 -21.04
CA TYR A 110 12.88 -23.45 -21.71
C TYR A 110 12.90 -22.92 -23.15
N LYS A 111 13.94 -22.18 -23.56
CA LYS A 111 14.09 -21.73 -24.95
C LYS A 111 14.48 -22.88 -25.89
N ARG A 112 15.05 -23.95 -25.33
CA ARG A 112 15.40 -25.17 -26.06
C ARG A 112 14.26 -26.18 -26.13
N LEU A 113 13.09 -25.84 -25.57
CA LEU A 113 11.92 -26.69 -25.61
C LEU A 113 11.38 -26.78 -27.04
N ASP A 114 11.36 -28.00 -27.60
CA ASP A 114 10.72 -28.27 -28.88
C ASP A 114 9.25 -28.68 -28.66
N ILE A 115 8.35 -27.74 -28.95
CA ILE A 115 6.92 -27.92 -28.71
C ILE A 115 6.31 -29.05 -29.53
N ASN A 116 6.89 -29.38 -30.68
CA ASN A 116 6.38 -30.45 -31.55
C ASN A 116 6.56 -31.83 -30.91
N LYS A 117 7.53 -31.97 -30.00
CA LYS A 117 7.78 -33.20 -29.24
C LYS A 117 6.91 -33.33 -27.99
N VAL A 118 6.26 -32.25 -27.57
CA VAL A 118 5.30 -32.29 -26.46
C VAL A 118 4.05 -33.03 -26.91
N HIS A 119 3.53 -33.92 -26.06
CA HIS A 119 2.30 -34.66 -26.34
C HIS A 119 1.12 -33.70 -26.52
N GLU A 120 0.21 -34.01 -27.45
CA GLU A 120 -0.89 -33.13 -27.84
C GLU A 120 -1.71 -32.61 -26.66
N ALA A 121 -2.03 -33.47 -25.68
CA ALA A 121 -2.77 -33.08 -24.48
C ALA A 121 -2.10 -31.99 -23.62
N ASN A 122 -0.78 -31.79 -23.74
CA ASN A 122 -0.02 -30.81 -22.96
C ASN A 122 0.44 -29.61 -23.78
N ARG A 123 0.29 -29.63 -25.11
CA ARG A 123 0.78 -28.55 -25.99
C ARG A 123 0.12 -27.22 -25.70
N ASP A 124 -1.19 -27.22 -25.49
CA ASP A 124 -1.96 -26.01 -25.20
C ASP A 124 -1.52 -25.36 -23.88
N GLU A 125 -1.27 -26.18 -22.86
CA GLU A 125 -0.82 -25.70 -21.56
C GLU A 125 0.64 -25.17 -21.61
N VAL A 126 1.51 -25.85 -22.37
CA VAL A 126 2.88 -25.36 -22.62
C VAL A 126 2.83 -24.03 -23.36
N ASN A 127 2.05 -23.91 -24.44
CA ASN A 127 1.88 -22.66 -25.19
C ASN A 127 1.38 -21.54 -24.29
N ARG A 128 0.33 -21.80 -23.49
CA ARG A 128 -0.22 -20.85 -22.51
C ARG A 128 0.85 -20.32 -21.55
N ILE A 129 1.73 -21.20 -21.08
CA ILE A 129 2.82 -20.85 -20.17
C ILE A 129 3.90 -20.04 -20.90
N LEU A 130 4.30 -20.43 -22.11
CA LEU A 130 5.29 -19.70 -22.91
C LEU A 130 4.80 -18.29 -23.26
N ASP A 131 3.53 -18.14 -23.63
CA ASP A 131 2.92 -16.83 -23.90
C ASP A 131 2.95 -15.93 -22.67
N LYS A 132 2.67 -16.49 -21.49
CA LYS A 132 2.74 -15.78 -20.21
C LYS A 132 4.17 -15.33 -19.88
N ILE A 133 5.17 -16.17 -20.13
CA ILE A 133 6.59 -15.80 -19.98
C ILE A 133 6.95 -14.67 -20.94
N ASN A 134 6.50 -14.74 -22.18
CA ASN A 134 6.78 -13.71 -23.19
C ASN A 134 6.14 -12.36 -22.81
N ALA A 135 4.91 -12.37 -22.29
CA ALA A 135 4.19 -11.15 -21.93
C ALA A 135 4.66 -10.51 -20.60
N SER A 136 4.97 -11.31 -19.59
CA SER A 136 5.20 -10.83 -18.20
C SER A 136 6.52 -11.28 -17.56
N GLY A 137 7.35 -12.02 -18.29
CA GLY A 137 8.63 -12.55 -17.80
C GLY A 137 8.50 -13.78 -16.90
N LEU A 138 9.63 -14.42 -16.61
CA LEU A 138 9.71 -15.69 -15.86
C LEU A 138 9.20 -15.59 -14.40
N ASN A 139 9.22 -14.40 -13.82
CA ASN A 139 8.76 -14.14 -12.45
C ASN A 139 7.23 -14.17 -12.33
N SER A 140 6.50 -14.14 -13.44
CA SER A 140 5.04 -14.23 -13.48
C SER A 140 4.52 -15.66 -13.27
N LEU A 141 5.40 -16.67 -13.39
CA LEU A 141 5.02 -18.07 -13.27
C LEU A 141 4.75 -18.48 -11.82
N THR A 142 3.66 -19.22 -11.64
CA THR A 142 3.36 -19.91 -10.40
C THR A 142 4.30 -21.10 -10.20
N SER A 143 4.40 -21.61 -8.96
CA SER A 143 5.18 -22.83 -8.70
C SER A 143 4.68 -24.05 -9.48
N GLN A 144 3.38 -24.17 -9.70
CA GLN A 144 2.80 -25.26 -10.48
C GLN A 144 3.20 -25.17 -11.95
N GLU A 145 3.10 -23.99 -12.56
CA GLU A 145 3.50 -23.75 -13.95
C GLU A 145 5.00 -24.01 -14.16
N ARG A 146 5.85 -23.62 -13.19
CA ARG A 146 7.29 -23.91 -13.24
C ARG A 146 7.59 -25.38 -13.16
N THR A 147 6.99 -26.09 -12.20
CA THR A 147 7.15 -27.54 -12.06
C THR A 147 6.66 -28.26 -13.31
N PHE A 148 5.51 -27.87 -13.86
CA PHE A 148 4.98 -28.44 -15.10
C PHE A 148 5.97 -28.24 -16.26
N LEU A 149 6.45 -27.01 -16.46
CA LEU A 149 7.39 -26.68 -17.53
C LEU A 149 8.71 -27.47 -17.37
N GLN A 150 9.21 -27.64 -16.14
CA GLN A 150 10.43 -28.40 -15.84
C GLN A 150 10.39 -29.86 -16.32
N HIS A 151 9.20 -30.48 -16.46
CA HIS A 151 9.08 -31.84 -16.98
C HIS A 151 9.38 -31.93 -18.47
N PHE A 152 9.23 -30.84 -19.22
CA PHE A 152 9.43 -30.81 -20.68
C PHE A 152 10.74 -30.15 -21.08
N VAL A 153 11.30 -29.29 -20.22
CA VAL A 153 12.60 -28.67 -20.47
C VAL A 153 13.68 -29.75 -20.54
N PRO A 154 14.51 -29.77 -21.60
CA PRO A 154 15.66 -30.66 -21.67
C PRO A 154 16.54 -30.48 -20.42
N ARG A 155 16.85 -31.58 -19.72
CA ARG A 155 17.80 -31.51 -18.60
C ARG A 155 19.18 -31.24 -19.16
N ASP A 156 19.83 -30.20 -18.66
CA ASP A 156 21.26 -30.05 -18.87
C ASP A 156 21.93 -31.21 -18.14
N GLU A 157 22.55 -32.12 -18.89
CA GLU A 157 23.44 -33.14 -18.34
C GLU A 157 24.74 -32.49 -17.84
N THR A 158 24.65 -31.50 -16.96
CA THR A 158 25.78 -31.15 -16.11
C THR A 158 25.84 -32.22 -15.03
N PRO A 159 26.92 -33.02 -14.94
CA PRO A 159 27.07 -33.98 -13.86
C PRO A 159 26.94 -33.20 -12.56
N LEU A 160 26.03 -33.62 -11.68
CA LEU A 160 26.09 -33.24 -10.28
C LEU A 160 27.40 -33.82 -9.77
N THR A 161 28.47 -33.02 -9.81
CA THR A 161 29.71 -33.36 -9.14
C THR A 161 29.37 -33.45 -7.66
N SER A 162 29.52 -34.68 -7.16
CA SER A 162 29.45 -35.16 -5.78
C SER A 162 29.82 -34.14 -4.70
#